data_AF-A0AAV2VLT2-F1
#
_entry.id   AF-A0AAV2VLT2-F1
#
_cell.length_a   1.000
_cell.length_b   1.000
_cell.length_c   1.000
_cell.angle_alpha   90.00
_cell.angle_beta   90.00
_cell.angle_gamma   90.00
#
_symmetry.space_group_name_H-M   'P 1'
#
loop_
_entity.id
_entity.type
_entity.pdbx_description
1 polymer ?
#
loop_
_entity_poly.entity_id
_entity_poly.type
_entity_poly.pdbx_seq_one_letter_code
_entity_poly.pdbx_strand_id
1 'polypeptide(L)'
;MVHQVTCFSDAYSAWENWNLTSYEQRSAAVLSLKQELAQTELGLEPVFRYHLEQGEALLANSQLMPGPTGETNELYTAGRGVSLLIQDEASQGARQAIVAQLVCALLAGNTVVLSSDDDALTQAISQAVSSATLPANILQTIPRESAQEILESDVRSLGYAGSPQQEILLNRSLSERSGAIVSFISETDLVGLPTSLDPFLVLRFVTERTRTINITAVGGNATLLELGNDGH
;
A
#
# COMPACT_ATOMS: atom_id res chain seq x y z
N MET A 1 -4.60 -23.69 -3.11
CA MET A 1 -3.83 -24.26 -2.00
C MET A 1 -2.29 -24.08 -2.10
N VAL A 2 -1.43 -25.03 -2.53
CA VAL A 2 0.05 -24.87 -2.33
C VAL A 2 0.64 -23.61 -3.00
N HIS A 3 0.30 -23.33 -4.26
CA HIS A 3 0.78 -22.14 -4.98
C HIS A 3 0.28 -20.81 -4.39
N GLN A 4 -0.85 -20.81 -3.69
CA GLN A 4 -1.53 -19.58 -3.23
C GLN A 4 -1.02 -19.14 -1.86
N VAL A 5 -0.73 -20.08 -0.96
CA VAL A 5 -0.02 -19.81 0.30
C VAL A 5 1.39 -19.25 0.02
N THR A 6 2.04 -19.76 -1.03
CA THR A 6 3.34 -19.23 -1.49
C THR A 6 3.23 -17.78 -1.97
N CYS A 7 2.20 -17.43 -2.74
CA CYS A 7 1.98 -16.05 -3.23
C CYS A 7 1.92 -15.02 -2.09
N PHE A 8 1.12 -15.28 -1.05
CA PHE A 8 1.04 -14.39 0.10
C PHE A 8 2.39 -14.32 0.85
N SER A 9 3.02 -15.47 1.10
CA SER A 9 4.32 -15.52 1.79
C SER A 9 5.40 -14.73 1.03
N ASP A 10 5.44 -14.86 -0.30
CA ASP A 10 6.39 -14.14 -1.16
C ASP A 10 6.14 -12.64 -1.15
N ALA A 11 4.86 -12.22 -1.21
CA ALA A 11 4.48 -10.81 -1.10
C ALA A 11 4.82 -10.24 0.28
N TYR A 12 4.65 -11.04 1.34
CA TYR A 12 4.97 -10.64 2.71
C TYR A 12 6.48 -10.49 2.92
N SER A 13 7.29 -11.45 2.46
CA SER A 13 8.76 -11.35 2.53
C SER A 13 9.30 -10.19 1.69
N ALA A 14 8.71 -9.92 0.51
CA ALA A 14 9.09 -8.76 -0.30
C ALA A 14 8.73 -7.43 0.38
N TRP A 15 7.61 -7.39 1.12
CA TRP A 15 7.17 -6.20 1.85
C TRP A 15 8.18 -5.73 2.90
N GLU A 16 8.85 -6.65 3.61
CA GLU A 16 9.82 -6.30 4.64
C GLU A 16 10.92 -5.35 4.13
N ASN A 17 11.41 -5.59 2.91
CA ASN A 17 12.39 -4.73 2.27
C ASN A 17 11.73 -3.53 1.57
N TRP A 18 10.61 -3.77 0.88
CA TRP A 18 9.93 -2.72 0.12
C TRP A 18 9.46 -1.56 1.01
N ASN A 19 9.01 -1.87 2.23
CA ASN A 19 8.57 -0.88 3.21
C ASN A 19 9.72 0.01 3.72
N LEU A 20 10.96 -0.47 3.66
CA LEU A 20 12.15 0.27 4.08
C LEU A 20 12.78 1.10 2.95
N THR A 21 12.41 0.84 1.70
CA THR A 21 12.84 1.60 0.51
C THR A 21 12.40 3.06 0.62
N SER A 22 13.21 4.03 0.18
CA SER A 22 12.83 5.45 0.25
C SER A 22 11.65 5.77 -0.68
N TYR A 23 10.90 6.84 -0.39
CA TYR A 23 9.80 7.27 -1.27
C TYR A 23 10.29 7.51 -2.71
N GLU A 24 11.44 8.15 -2.89
CA GLU A 24 12.05 8.42 -4.19
C GLU A 24 12.27 7.12 -4.99
N GLN A 25 12.85 6.10 -4.35
CA GLN A 25 13.06 4.80 -4.97
C GLN A 25 11.75 4.08 -5.29
N ARG A 26 10.74 4.18 -4.40
CA ARG A 26 9.41 3.60 -4.66
C ARG A 26 8.72 4.28 -5.84
N SER A 27 8.76 5.60 -5.89
CA SER A 27 8.23 6.42 -6.98
C SER A 27 8.91 6.09 -8.31
N ALA A 28 10.24 5.92 -8.33
CA ALA A 28 10.98 5.53 -9.52
C ALA A 28 10.56 4.13 -10.06
N ALA A 29 10.35 3.15 -9.17
CA ALA A 29 9.86 1.83 -9.58
C ALA A 29 8.44 1.89 -10.16
N VAL A 30 7.54 2.66 -9.53
CA VAL A 30 6.17 2.88 -10.02
C VAL A 30 6.18 3.62 -11.37
N LEU A 31 7.11 4.56 -11.57
CA LEU A 31 7.30 5.25 -12.85
C LEU A 31 7.78 4.29 -13.95
N SER A 32 8.67 3.34 -13.62
CA SER A 32 9.07 2.29 -14.55
C SER A 32 7.88 1.40 -14.94
N LEU A 33 7.02 1.02 -13.97
CA LEU A 33 5.79 0.30 -14.27
C LEU A 33 4.85 1.10 -15.19
N LYS A 34 4.71 2.41 -14.95
CA LYS A 34 3.95 3.31 -15.83
C LYS A 34 4.47 3.27 -17.26
N GLN A 35 5.79 3.31 -17.46
CA GLN A 35 6.41 3.34 -18.80
C GLN A 35 6.10 2.07 -19.60
N GLU A 36 6.13 0.91 -18.96
CA GLU A 36 5.75 -0.36 -19.59
C GLU A 36 4.25 -0.39 -19.92
N LEU A 37 3.38 0.04 -18.99
CA LEU A 37 1.93 0.04 -19.22
C LEU A 37 1.45 1.12 -20.19
N ALA A 38 2.21 2.19 -20.40
CA ALA A 38 1.89 3.24 -21.37
C ALA A 38 1.91 2.72 -22.83
N GLN A 39 2.55 1.57 -23.07
CA GLN A 39 2.57 0.92 -24.38
C GLN A 39 1.27 0.16 -24.68
N THR A 40 0.39 0.03 -23.69
CA THR A 40 -0.89 -0.68 -23.81
C THR A 40 -2.03 0.28 -24.16
N GLU A 41 -3.10 -0.25 -24.77
CA GLU A 41 -4.30 0.53 -25.12
C GLU A 41 -5.27 0.70 -23.92
N LEU A 42 -4.84 0.36 -22.69
CA LEU A 42 -5.69 0.37 -21.50
C LEU A 42 -5.93 1.78 -20.92
N GLY A 43 -5.29 2.83 -21.45
CA GLY A 43 -5.57 4.22 -21.05
C GLY A 43 -5.31 4.53 -19.58
N LEU A 44 -4.32 3.86 -18.96
CA LEU A 44 -4.02 3.94 -17.53
C LEU A 44 -3.07 5.09 -17.16
N GLU A 45 -2.38 5.68 -18.14
CA GLU A 45 -1.37 6.72 -17.89
C GLU A 45 -1.87 7.90 -17.03
N PRO A 46 -3.08 8.46 -17.24
CA PRO A 46 -3.56 9.58 -16.42
C PRO A 46 -3.64 9.24 -14.92
N VAL A 47 -4.00 8.00 -14.59
CA VAL A 47 -4.11 7.50 -13.21
C VAL A 47 -2.74 7.45 -12.55
N PHE A 48 -1.74 6.88 -13.22
CA PHE A 48 -0.36 6.86 -12.72
C PHE A 48 0.18 8.26 -12.47
N ARG A 49 0.01 9.16 -13.45
CA ARG A 49 0.48 10.55 -13.34
C ARG A 49 -0.14 11.25 -12.12
N TYR A 50 -1.46 11.12 -11.97
CA TYR A 50 -2.19 11.74 -10.87
C TYR A 50 -1.69 11.26 -9.51
N HIS A 51 -1.61 9.94 -9.29
CA HIS A 51 -1.21 9.41 -7.98
C HIS A 51 0.28 9.51 -7.68
N LEU A 52 1.15 9.59 -8.69
CA LEU A 52 2.57 9.95 -8.47
C LEU A 52 2.69 11.36 -7.90
N GLU A 53 1.94 12.32 -8.45
CA GLU A 53 1.92 13.71 -7.97
C GLU A 53 1.33 13.82 -6.56
N GLN A 54 0.16 13.20 -6.32
CA GLN A 54 -0.47 13.23 -5.00
C GLN A 54 0.36 12.49 -3.94
N GLY A 55 0.94 11.35 -4.31
CA GLY A 55 1.81 10.57 -3.44
C GLY A 55 3.04 11.35 -2.98
N GLU A 56 3.63 12.15 -3.87
CA GLU A 56 4.85 12.93 -3.55
C GLU A 56 4.54 14.01 -2.52
N ALA A 57 3.43 14.73 -2.72
CA ALA A 57 2.98 15.76 -1.80
C ALA A 57 2.70 15.21 -0.38
N LEU A 58 2.21 13.97 -0.27
CA LEU A 58 1.71 13.41 1.00
C LEU A 58 2.69 12.46 1.69
N LEU A 59 3.59 11.79 0.97
CA LEU A 59 4.43 10.72 1.51
C LEU A 59 5.94 10.98 1.45
N ALA A 60 6.40 11.94 0.64
CA ALA A 60 7.84 12.09 0.39
C ALA A 60 8.62 12.55 1.61
N ASN A 61 8.00 13.38 2.47
CA ASN A 61 8.68 14.05 3.58
C ASN A 61 8.06 13.65 4.92
N SER A 62 8.91 13.45 5.93
CA SER A 62 8.47 13.38 7.32
C SER A 62 8.10 14.77 7.85
N GLN A 63 7.09 14.82 8.73
CA GLN A 63 6.67 16.02 9.41
C GLN A 63 7.38 16.14 10.76
N LEU A 64 8.10 17.25 10.97
CA LEU A 64 8.66 17.57 12.28
C LEU A 64 7.52 17.94 13.24
N MET A 65 7.49 17.27 14.39
CA MET A 65 6.50 17.45 15.43
C MET A 65 7.08 18.28 16.59
N PRO A 66 6.25 19.03 17.33
CA PRO A 66 6.72 19.77 18.49
C PRO A 66 7.36 18.84 19.52
N GLY A 67 8.41 19.32 20.19
CA GLY A 67 9.14 18.56 21.20
C GLY A 67 9.99 19.48 22.10
N PRO A 68 10.44 19.00 23.26
CA PRO A 68 11.36 19.71 24.13
C PRO A 68 12.76 19.84 23.52
N THR A 69 13.59 20.72 24.08
CA THR A 69 15.00 20.86 23.66
C THR A 69 15.75 19.54 23.83
N GLY A 70 16.49 19.14 22.80
CA GLY A 70 17.23 17.87 22.80
C GLY A 70 16.42 16.64 22.39
N GLU A 71 15.16 16.83 22.00
CA GLU A 71 14.30 15.81 21.40
C GLU A 71 13.97 16.21 19.96
N THR A 72 14.08 15.27 19.03
CA THR A 72 13.57 15.41 17.65
C THR A 72 12.45 14.40 17.45
N ASN A 73 11.25 14.89 17.16
CA ASN A 73 10.06 14.08 16.90
C ASN A 73 9.67 14.20 15.43
N GLU A 74 9.60 13.09 14.71
CA GLU A 74 9.21 13.05 13.31
C GLU A 74 8.01 12.13 13.13
N LEU A 75 6.93 12.64 12.54
CA LEU A 75 5.80 11.86 12.04
C LEU A 75 6.07 11.50 10.58
N TYR A 76 5.98 10.22 10.25
CA TYR A 76 6.15 9.72 8.88
C TYR A 76 5.18 8.57 8.63
N THR A 77 5.06 8.17 7.36
CA THR A 77 4.19 7.08 6.94
C THR A 77 5.01 5.84 6.60
N ALA A 78 4.42 4.67 6.82
CA ALA A 78 4.94 3.39 6.37
C ALA A 78 3.82 2.54 5.75
N GLY A 79 4.20 1.59 4.91
CA GLY A 79 3.29 0.60 4.36
C GLY A 79 2.67 -0.25 5.46
N ARG A 80 1.41 -0.63 5.25
CA ARG A 80 0.64 -1.46 6.17
C ARG A 80 1.03 -2.92 6.09
N GLY A 81 1.34 -3.44 4.90
CA GLY A 81 1.60 -4.86 4.67
C GLY A 81 1.30 -5.30 3.24
N VAL A 82 0.82 -6.54 3.09
CA VAL A 82 0.28 -7.05 1.82
C VAL A 82 -1.12 -6.46 1.59
N SER A 83 -1.34 -5.90 0.39
CA SER A 83 -2.63 -5.40 -0.09
C SER A 83 -3.21 -6.36 -1.11
N LEU A 84 -4.41 -6.87 -0.86
CA LEU A 84 -5.19 -7.61 -1.85
C LEU A 84 -6.06 -6.63 -2.61
N LEU A 85 -5.99 -6.63 -3.93
CA LEU A 85 -6.83 -5.80 -4.80
C LEU A 85 -7.70 -6.72 -5.65
N ILE A 86 -9.01 -6.49 -5.65
CA ILE A 86 -10.00 -7.30 -6.37
C ILE A 86 -10.73 -6.43 -7.40
N GLN A 87 -10.79 -6.87 -8.65
CA GLN A 87 -11.60 -6.25 -9.68
C GLN A 87 -12.49 -7.28 -10.37
N ASP A 88 -13.80 -7.02 -10.39
CA ASP A 88 -14.81 -7.97 -10.84
C ASP A 88 -15.45 -7.60 -12.19
N GLU A 89 -14.99 -6.50 -12.82
CA GLU A 89 -15.47 -6.07 -14.15
C GLU A 89 -14.35 -5.41 -14.98
N ALA A 90 -14.32 -5.69 -16.28
CA ALA A 90 -13.29 -5.20 -17.22
C ALA A 90 -13.58 -3.81 -17.82
N SER A 91 -14.49 -3.03 -17.24
CA SER A 91 -14.79 -1.68 -17.75
C SER A 91 -13.64 -0.72 -17.49
N GLN A 92 -13.57 0.35 -18.28
CA GLN A 92 -12.50 1.33 -18.17
C GLN A 92 -12.44 1.99 -16.79
N GLY A 93 -13.60 2.26 -16.19
CA GLY A 93 -13.68 2.80 -14.83
C GLY A 93 -13.14 1.83 -13.79
N ALA A 94 -13.49 0.54 -13.86
CA ALA A 94 -12.96 -0.48 -12.96
C ALA A 94 -11.44 -0.64 -13.08
N ARG A 95 -10.90 -0.62 -14.30
CA ARG A 95 -9.45 -0.62 -14.55
C ARG A 95 -8.78 0.58 -13.93
N GLN A 96 -9.32 1.78 -14.15
CA GLN A 96 -8.78 3.02 -13.58
C GLN A 96 -8.81 2.99 -12.05
N ALA A 97 -9.91 2.53 -11.46
CA ALA A 97 -10.08 2.44 -10.02
C ALA A 97 -9.10 1.46 -9.36
N ILE A 98 -8.99 0.25 -9.90
CA ILE A 98 -8.11 -0.75 -9.30
C ILE A 98 -6.64 -0.39 -9.48
N VAL A 99 -6.28 0.25 -10.60
CA VAL A 99 -4.92 0.75 -10.85
C VAL A 99 -4.60 1.95 -9.97
N ALA A 100 -5.56 2.84 -9.68
CA ALA A 100 -5.40 3.91 -8.71
C ALA A 100 -5.00 3.36 -7.33
N GLN A 101 -5.77 2.36 -6.86
CA GLN A 101 -5.49 1.67 -5.60
C GLN A 101 -4.14 0.94 -5.61
N LEU A 102 -3.77 0.29 -6.73
CA LEU A 102 -2.47 -0.37 -6.92
C LEU A 102 -1.31 0.61 -6.79
N VAL A 103 -1.37 1.73 -7.52
CA VAL A 103 -0.33 2.76 -7.52
C VAL A 103 -0.18 3.34 -6.10
N CYS A 104 -1.30 3.69 -5.46
CA CYS A 104 -1.29 4.19 -4.09
C CYS A 104 -0.70 3.18 -3.10
N ALA A 105 -1.06 1.90 -3.19
CA ALA A 105 -0.54 0.86 -2.32
C ALA A 105 0.99 0.71 -2.45
N LEU A 106 1.51 0.67 -3.69
CA LEU A 106 2.94 0.57 -3.93
C LEU A 106 3.71 1.81 -3.44
N LEU A 107 3.21 3.02 -3.73
CA LEU A 107 3.83 4.28 -3.27
C LEU A 107 3.86 4.38 -1.73
N ALA A 108 2.82 3.90 -1.07
CA ALA A 108 2.73 3.81 0.38
C ALA A 108 3.67 2.77 1.01
N GLY A 109 4.35 1.92 0.21
CA GLY A 109 5.27 0.90 0.70
C GLY A 109 4.62 -0.46 0.99
N ASN A 110 3.45 -0.73 0.40
CA ASN A 110 2.80 -2.04 0.47
C ASN A 110 3.20 -2.90 -0.72
N THR A 111 3.13 -4.23 -0.56
CA THR A 111 3.10 -5.15 -1.70
C THR A 111 1.67 -5.40 -2.12
N VAL A 112 1.47 -5.76 -3.39
CA VAL A 112 0.16 -5.89 -4.01
C VAL A 112 -0.01 -7.29 -4.60
N VAL A 113 -1.14 -7.91 -4.26
CA VAL A 113 -1.67 -9.08 -4.95
C VAL A 113 -2.95 -8.63 -5.66
N LEU A 114 -2.91 -8.57 -6.99
CA LEU A 114 -4.06 -8.22 -7.82
C LEU A 114 -4.79 -9.49 -8.26
N SER A 115 -6.08 -9.52 -7.97
CA SER A 115 -7.02 -10.56 -8.38
C SER A 115 -8.05 -9.96 -9.33
N SER A 116 -8.10 -10.41 -10.58
CA SER A 116 -9.01 -9.84 -11.59
C SER A 116 -9.40 -10.88 -12.64
N ASP A 117 -10.63 -10.76 -13.15
CA ASP A 117 -11.13 -11.50 -14.33
C ASP A 117 -10.86 -10.78 -15.67
N ASP A 118 -10.16 -9.65 -15.64
CA ASP A 118 -9.76 -8.92 -16.84
C ASP A 118 -8.42 -9.43 -17.37
N ASP A 119 -8.49 -10.37 -18.32
CA ASP A 119 -7.32 -10.96 -18.97
C ASP A 119 -6.39 -9.91 -19.59
N ALA A 120 -6.95 -8.83 -20.17
CA ALA A 120 -6.14 -7.80 -20.80
C ALA A 120 -5.33 -7.02 -19.76
N LEU A 121 -5.96 -6.67 -18.64
CA LEU A 121 -5.29 -5.98 -17.53
C LEU A 121 -4.23 -6.87 -16.86
N THR A 122 -4.59 -8.12 -16.55
CA THR A 122 -3.69 -9.05 -15.85
C THR A 122 -2.47 -9.42 -16.70
N GLN A 123 -2.64 -9.63 -18.00
CA GLN A 123 -1.53 -9.87 -18.94
C GLN A 123 -0.64 -8.63 -19.06
N ALA A 124 -1.23 -7.44 -19.23
CA ALA A 124 -0.47 -6.19 -19.29
C ALA A 124 0.37 -5.97 -18.04
N ILE A 125 -0.20 -6.18 -16.85
CA ILE A 125 0.54 -6.04 -15.58
C ILE A 125 1.63 -7.09 -15.46
N SER A 126 1.35 -8.36 -15.80
CA SER A 126 2.36 -9.43 -15.72
C SER A 126 3.56 -9.18 -16.63
N GLN A 127 3.30 -8.70 -17.85
CA GLN A 127 4.35 -8.31 -18.79
C GLN A 127 5.12 -7.09 -18.29
N ALA A 128 4.42 -6.07 -17.81
CA ALA A 128 5.03 -4.86 -17.27
C ALA A 128 5.92 -5.16 -16.05
N VAL A 129 5.49 -6.02 -15.13
CA VAL A 129 6.30 -6.45 -13.96
C VAL A 129 7.59 -7.16 -14.40
N SER A 130 7.54 -7.90 -15.50
CA SER A 130 8.71 -8.63 -16.02
C SER A 130 9.75 -7.71 -16.68
N SER A 131 9.30 -6.57 -17.24
CA SER A 131 10.15 -5.62 -17.97
C SER A 131 10.58 -4.42 -17.13
N ALA A 132 9.74 -4.00 -16.19
CA ALA A 132 9.98 -2.82 -15.36
C ALA A 132 11.01 -3.09 -14.24
N THR A 133 11.58 -2.02 -13.72
CA THR A 133 12.52 -2.07 -12.59
C THR A 133 11.74 -2.17 -11.27
N LEU A 134 11.17 -3.34 -11.01
CA LEU A 134 10.48 -3.66 -9.74
C LEU A 134 11.23 -4.78 -9.02
N PRO A 135 11.41 -4.68 -7.68
CA PRO A 135 11.84 -5.82 -6.88
C PRO A 135 10.89 -7.02 -7.08
N ALA A 136 11.43 -8.23 -6.96
CA ALA A 136 10.62 -9.44 -7.09
C ALA A 136 9.46 -9.45 -6.07
N ASN A 137 8.31 -9.97 -6.50
CA ASN A 137 7.14 -10.27 -5.67
C ASN A 137 6.42 -9.06 -5.04
N ILE A 138 6.80 -7.80 -5.35
CA ILE A 138 6.07 -6.63 -4.82
C ILE A 138 4.72 -6.39 -5.50
N LEU A 139 4.55 -6.89 -6.72
CA LEU A 139 3.30 -6.89 -7.48
C LEU A 139 3.12 -8.25 -8.13
N GLN A 140 2.06 -8.96 -7.76
CA GLN A 140 1.72 -10.27 -8.29
C GLN A 140 0.26 -10.25 -8.78
N THR A 141 -0.05 -11.03 -9.81
CA THR A 141 -1.42 -11.23 -10.29
C THR A 141 -1.86 -12.66 -10.02
N ILE A 142 -3.11 -12.85 -9.60
CA ILE A 142 -3.72 -14.15 -9.36
C ILE A 142 -5.09 -14.24 -10.02
N PRO A 143 -5.57 -15.46 -10.31
CA PRO A 143 -6.95 -15.68 -10.77
C PRO A 143 -7.97 -15.25 -9.72
N ARG A 144 -9.16 -14.83 -10.16
CA ARG A 144 -10.20 -14.28 -9.30
C ARG A 144 -10.71 -15.24 -8.23
N GLU A 145 -10.79 -16.53 -8.55
CA GLU A 145 -11.19 -17.58 -7.65
C GLU A 145 -10.22 -17.78 -6.47
N SER A 146 -8.97 -17.30 -6.61
CA SER A 146 -7.93 -17.41 -5.58
C SER A 146 -7.98 -16.24 -4.58
N ALA A 147 -8.79 -15.21 -4.83
CA ALA A 147 -8.85 -14.02 -3.97
C ALA A 147 -9.25 -14.36 -2.54
N GLN A 148 -10.18 -15.31 -2.35
CA GLN A 148 -10.69 -15.67 -1.03
C GLN A 148 -9.61 -16.32 -0.17
N GLU A 149 -8.76 -17.20 -0.73
CA GLU A 149 -7.64 -17.82 0.00
C GLU A 149 -6.65 -16.74 0.48
N ILE A 150 -6.37 -15.73 -0.35
CA ILE A 150 -5.50 -14.60 0.04
C ILE A 150 -6.20 -13.69 1.07
N LEU A 151 -7.51 -13.48 0.95
CA LEU A 151 -8.29 -12.69 1.89
C LEU A 151 -8.33 -13.33 3.28
N GLU A 152 -8.20 -14.65 3.40
CA GLU A 152 -8.10 -15.35 4.69
C GLU A 152 -6.71 -15.24 5.33
N SER A 153 -5.70 -14.82 4.56
CA SER A 153 -4.34 -14.53 5.04
C SER A 153 -4.25 -13.16 5.74
N ASP A 154 -3.09 -12.84 6.34
CA ASP A 154 -2.88 -11.59 7.10
C ASP A 154 -2.66 -10.33 6.21
N VAL A 155 -3.53 -10.14 5.21
CA VAL A 155 -3.57 -8.91 4.41
C VAL A 155 -3.97 -7.71 5.27
N ARG A 156 -3.40 -6.54 4.96
CA ARG A 156 -3.55 -5.31 5.76
C ARG A 156 -4.39 -4.22 5.09
N SER A 157 -4.68 -4.43 3.82
CA SER A 157 -5.62 -3.65 3.02
C SER A 157 -6.34 -4.57 2.02
N LEU A 158 -7.63 -4.31 1.83
CA LEU A 158 -8.42 -4.84 0.73
C LEU A 158 -8.87 -3.66 -0.14
N GLY A 159 -8.48 -3.69 -1.40
CA GLY A 159 -9.00 -2.82 -2.43
C GLY A 159 -10.02 -3.53 -3.30
N TYR A 160 -11.09 -2.86 -3.68
CA TYR A 160 -12.14 -3.42 -4.53
C TYR A 160 -12.62 -2.40 -5.57
N ALA A 161 -12.85 -2.87 -6.79
CA ALA A 161 -13.52 -2.12 -7.85
C ALA A 161 -14.56 -3.01 -8.55
N GLY A 162 -15.84 -2.63 -8.49
CA GLY A 162 -16.91 -3.42 -9.09
C GLY A 162 -18.30 -3.10 -8.55
N SER A 163 -19.16 -4.12 -8.42
CA SER A 163 -20.55 -3.96 -8.00
C SER A 163 -20.73 -3.68 -6.49
N PRO A 164 -21.74 -2.89 -6.08
CA PRO A 164 -22.12 -2.69 -4.68
C PRO A 164 -22.51 -3.98 -3.94
N GLN A 165 -23.09 -4.95 -4.64
CA GLN A 165 -23.54 -6.21 -4.04
C GLN A 165 -22.35 -6.99 -3.50
N GLN A 166 -21.27 -7.07 -4.27
CA GLN A 166 -20.07 -7.78 -3.90
C GLN A 166 -19.23 -6.99 -2.88
N GLU A 167 -19.23 -5.65 -2.92
CA GLU A 167 -18.65 -4.81 -1.87
C GLU A 167 -19.23 -5.16 -0.49
N ILE A 168 -20.56 -5.28 -0.39
CA ILE A 168 -21.24 -5.64 0.86
C ILE A 168 -20.82 -7.03 1.36
N LEU A 169 -20.66 -8.00 0.44
CA LEU A 169 -20.21 -9.35 0.76
C LEU A 169 -18.77 -9.36 1.27
N LEU A 170 -17.87 -8.63 0.61
CA LEU A 170 -16.47 -8.49 1.04
C LEU A 170 -16.37 -7.80 2.40
N ASN A 171 -17.14 -6.73 2.64
CA ASN A 171 -17.17 -6.05 3.93
C ASN A 171 -17.65 -6.97 5.06
N ARG A 172 -18.68 -7.79 4.81
CA ARG A 172 -19.14 -8.80 5.77
C ARG A 172 -18.06 -9.84 6.04
N SER A 173 -17.43 -10.37 5.00
CA SER A 173 -16.33 -11.35 5.15
C SER A 173 -15.17 -10.77 5.97
N LEU A 174 -14.79 -9.51 5.73
CA LEU A 174 -13.78 -8.83 6.52
C LEU A 174 -14.18 -8.69 8.00
N SER A 175 -15.45 -8.42 8.28
CA SER A 175 -15.94 -8.27 9.67
C SER A 175 -15.95 -9.57 10.46
N GLU A 176 -15.99 -10.72 9.78
CA GLU A 176 -15.98 -12.05 10.39
C GLU A 176 -14.55 -12.54 10.70
N ARG A 177 -13.53 -11.87 10.15
CA ARG A 177 -12.13 -12.26 10.36
C ARG A 177 -11.71 -12.04 11.81
N SER A 178 -10.96 -12.99 12.33
CA SER A 178 -10.14 -12.79 13.52
C SER A 178 -8.82 -12.11 13.13
N GLY A 179 -8.35 -11.14 13.93
CA GLY A 179 -7.08 -10.44 13.69
C GLY A 179 -7.25 -8.94 13.57
N ALA A 180 -6.32 -8.29 12.87
CA ALA A 180 -6.35 -6.84 12.70
C ALA A 180 -7.50 -6.41 11.79
N ILE A 181 -8.11 -5.26 12.10
CA ILE A 181 -9.10 -4.63 11.23
C ILE A 181 -8.39 -4.20 9.94
N VAL A 182 -8.85 -4.76 8.82
CA VAL A 182 -8.31 -4.50 7.48
C VAL A 182 -8.89 -3.20 6.94
N SER A 183 -8.04 -2.36 6.32
CA SER A 183 -8.53 -1.17 5.61
C SER A 183 -9.26 -1.63 4.35
N PHE A 184 -10.56 -1.36 4.25
CA PHE A 184 -11.35 -1.66 3.05
C PHE A 184 -11.54 -0.40 2.23
N ILE A 185 -11.00 -0.40 1.01
CA ILE A 185 -11.11 0.68 0.03
C ILE A 185 -11.93 0.12 -1.14
N SER A 186 -13.06 0.73 -1.43
CA SER A 186 -13.99 0.25 -2.45
C SER A 186 -14.37 1.37 -3.40
N GLU A 187 -14.45 1.04 -4.68
CA GLU A 187 -15.00 1.88 -5.73
C GLU A 187 -16.12 1.14 -6.45
N THR A 188 -17.34 1.61 -6.25
CA THR A 188 -18.53 1.06 -6.91
C THR A 188 -19.15 2.00 -7.92
N ASP A 189 -18.80 3.30 -7.88
CA ASP A 189 -19.16 4.25 -8.93
C ASP A 189 -18.04 4.29 -9.97
N LEU A 190 -18.16 3.40 -10.96
CA LEU A 190 -17.19 3.24 -12.05
C LEU A 190 -17.29 4.34 -13.12
N VAL A 191 -18.13 5.36 -12.92
CA VAL A 191 -18.25 6.53 -13.81
C VAL A 191 -17.66 7.76 -13.14
N GLY A 192 -18.09 8.06 -11.91
CA GLY A 192 -17.65 9.21 -11.14
C GLY A 192 -16.28 9.02 -10.50
N LEU A 193 -15.91 7.78 -10.17
CA LEU A 193 -14.64 7.42 -9.53
C LEU A 193 -14.30 8.26 -8.28
N PRO A 194 -15.24 8.53 -7.35
CA PRO A 194 -15.03 9.44 -6.23
C PRO A 194 -13.90 9.01 -5.29
N THR A 195 -13.70 7.70 -5.10
CA THR A 195 -12.61 7.17 -4.27
C THR A 195 -11.29 7.26 -5.01
N SER A 196 -11.29 6.94 -6.30
CA SER A 196 -10.07 6.89 -7.12
C SER A 196 -9.52 8.28 -7.46
N LEU A 197 -10.41 9.28 -7.56
CA LEU A 197 -10.05 10.68 -7.79
C LEU A 197 -9.85 11.48 -6.49
N ASP A 198 -9.89 10.83 -5.33
CA ASP A 198 -9.56 11.47 -4.04
C ASP A 198 -8.04 11.73 -3.97
N PRO A 199 -7.58 12.99 -3.79
CA PRO A 199 -6.16 13.29 -3.64
C PRO A 199 -5.52 12.60 -2.43
N PHE A 200 -6.32 12.25 -1.42
CA PHE A 200 -5.85 11.59 -0.20
C PHE A 200 -5.96 10.06 -0.24
N LEU A 201 -6.31 9.45 -1.38
CA LEU A 201 -6.45 7.98 -1.51
C LEU A 201 -5.23 7.23 -0.98
N VAL A 202 -4.03 7.75 -1.25
CA VAL A 202 -2.77 7.13 -0.83
C VAL A 202 -2.67 6.94 0.69
N LEU A 203 -3.28 7.83 1.48
CA LEU A 203 -3.28 7.75 2.94
C LEU A 203 -4.14 6.58 3.46
N ARG A 204 -5.02 6.01 2.64
CA ARG A 204 -5.77 4.79 3.00
C ARG A 204 -4.88 3.54 3.07
N PHE A 205 -3.66 3.62 2.51
CA PHE A 205 -2.70 2.54 2.41
C PHE A 205 -1.49 2.70 3.33
N VAL A 206 -1.47 3.71 4.22
CA VAL A 206 -0.36 3.91 5.16
C VAL A 206 -0.72 3.52 6.59
N THR A 207 0.32 3.44 7.41
CA THR A 207 0.29 3.52 8.87
C THR A 207 1.16 4.71 9.28
N GLU A 208 0.63 5.58 10.13
CA GLU A 208 1.40 6.66 10.75
C GLU A 208 2.39 6.10 11.76
N ARG A 209 3.62 6.61 11.74
CA ARG A 209 4.69 6.24 12.66
C ARG A 209 5.37 7.49 13.17
N THR A 210 5.71 7.48 14.45
CA THR A 210 6.53 8.53 15.05
C THR A 210 7.92 8.00 15.34
N ARG A 211 8.96 8.80 15.05
CA ARG A 211 10.33 8.57 15.47
C ARG A 211 10.74 9.68 16.41
N THR A 212 11.13 9.31 17.62
CA THR A 212 11.64 10.25 18.64
C THR A 212 13.11 9.95 18.90
N ILE A 213 13.98 10.93 18.68
CA ILE A 213 15.42 10.83 18.96
C ILE A 213 15.74 11.80 20.09
N ASN A 214 16.12 11.24 21.24
CA ASN A 214 16.55 11.99 22.41
C ASN A 214 18.07 12.06 22.45
N ILE A 215 18.63 13.22 22.12
CA ILE A 215 20.09 13.47 22.21
C ILE A 215 20.51 13.96 23.59
N THR A 216 19.56 14.40 24.43
CA THR A 216 19.77 14.79 25.83
C THR A 216 19.74 13.60 26.80
N ALA A 217 20.58 12.59 26.57
CA ALA A 217 20.88 11.61 27.63
C ALA A 217 21.79 12.19 28.74
N VAL A 218 22.36 13.39 28.54
CA VAL A 218 23.33 14.04 29.46
C VAL A 218 22.73 15.23 30.22
N GLY A 219 21.47 15.58 29.95
CA GLY A 219 20.79 16.74 30.56
C GLY A 219 19.73 16.39 31.61
N GLY A 220 19.62 15.13 32.01
CA GLY A 220 18.80 14.76 33.17
C GLY A 220 19.28 15.57 34.37
N ASN A 221 18.35 16.11 35.16
CA ASN A 221 18.66 16.72 36.46
C ASN A 221 19.67 15.80 37.17
N ALA A 222 20.93 16.23 37.30
CA ALA A 222 22.01 15.36 37.80
C ALA A 222 21.65 14.74 39.16
N THR A 223 20.84 15.46 39.94
CA THR A 223 20.24 15.02 41.20
C THR A 223 19.41 13.73 41.09
N LEU A 224 18.77 13.44 39.95
CA LEU A 224 18.04 12.18 39.69
C LEU A 224 18.94 11.01 39.28
N LEU A 225 20.11 11.30 38.70
CA LEU A 225 21.14 10.29 38.40
C LEU A 225 21.91 9.90 39.67
N GLU A 226 22.07 10.83 40.62
CA GLU A 226 22.72 10.59 41.92
C GLU A 226 21.85 9.78 42.89
N LEU A 227 20.52 9.81 42.76
CA LEU A 227 19.58 9.03 43.58
C LEU A 227 19.72 7.50 43.46
N GLY A 228 20.46 7.01 42.45
CA GLY A 228 20.80 5.60 42.29
C GLY A 228 22.21 5.21 42.75
N ASN A 229 23.03 6.18 43.20
CA ASN A 229 24.44 5.96 43.52
C ASN A 229 24.76 6.01 45.03
N ASP A 230 23.78 6.33 45.88
CA ASP A 230 23.85 6.03 47.31
C ASP A 230 23.44 4.57 47.51
N GLY A 231 24.42 3.67 47.41
CA GLY A 231 24.24 2.24 47.68
C GLY A 231 23.83 1.96 49.12
N HIS A 232 23.27 0.76 49.33
CA HIS A 232 23.24 -0.02 50.57
C HIS A 232 22.87 0.70 51.88
#